data_AF-A0A920EV43-F1
#
_entry.id   AF-A0A920EV43-F1
#
_cell.length_a   1.000
_cell.length_b   1.000
_cell.length_c   1.000
_cell.angle_alpha   90.00
_cell.angle_beta   90.00
_cell.angle_gamma   90.00
#
_symmetry.space_group_name_H-M   'P 1'
#
loop_
_entity.id
_entity.type
_entity.pdbx_description
1 polymer ?
#
loop_
_entity_poly.entity_id
_entity_poly.type
_entity_poly.pdbx_seq_one_letter_code
_entity_poly.pdbx_strand_id
1 'polypeptide(L)' 'MKKIIMITLSLSFLVSNVFAGCMKSEIKQLDAKLSTTEITESKKAEVKKLRDIVVANEHKNSELAFESYEKALSLLN' A
#
# COMPACT_ATOMS: atom_id res chain seq x y z
N MET A 1 6.69 11.46 -38.08
CA MET A 1 7.67 11.49 -36.97
C MET A 1 7.22 12.38 -35.80
N LYS A 2 6.90 13.67 -36.00
CA LYS A 2 6.46 14.58 -34.91
C LYS A 2 5.25 14.09 -34.10
N LYS A 3 4.27 13.44 -34.74
CA LYS A 3 3.06 12.90 -34.09
C LYS A 3 3.34 11.71 -33.17
N ILE A 4 4.34 10.89 -33.49
CA ILE A 4 4.69 9.71 -32.70
C ILE A 4 5.36 10.14 -31.39
N ILE A 5 6.31 11.09 -31.47
CA ILE A 5 7.03 11.63 -30.30
C ILE A 5 6.05 12.22 -29.26
N MET A 6 5.01 12.93 -29.71
CA MET A 6 4.02 13.52 -28.81
C MET A 6 3.16 12.46 -28.09
N ILE A 7 2.85 11.35 -28.75
CA ILE A 7 2.12 10.21 -28.16
C ILE A 7 3.02 9.48 -27.16
N THR A 8 4.29 9.26 -27.49
CA THR A 8 5.23 8.60 -26.57
C THR A 8 5.44 9.44 -25.30
N LEU A 9 5.51 10.77 -25.44
CA LEU A 9 5.67 11.67 -24.31
C LEU A 9 4.43 11.65 -23.39
N SER A 10 3.21 11.68 -23.94
CA SER A 10 1.98 11.65 -23.14
C SER A 10 1.73 10.30 -22.45
N LEU A 11 2.11 9.17 -23.06
CA LEU A 11 2.08 7.87 -22.38
C LEU A 11 3.03 7.81 -21.17
N SER A 12 4.18 8.48 -21.25
CA SER A 12 5.17 8.51 -20.17
C SER A 12 4.64 9.23 -18.92
N PHE A 13 3.80 10.26 -19.08
CA PHE A 13 3.17 10.95 -17.96
C PHE A 13 2.06 10.13 -17.29
N LEU A 14 1.34 9.27 -18.03
CA LEU A 14 0.27 8.45 -17.46
C LEU A 14 0.80 7.37 -16.51
N VAL A 15 1.96 6.76 -16.81
CA VAL A 15 2.59 5.77 -15.92
C VAL A 15 3.24 6.40 -14.68
N SER A 16 3.54 7.70 -14.71
CA SER A 16 4.16 8.41 -13.58
C SER A 16 3.20 8.60 -12.39
N ASN A 17 1.89 8.60 -12.64
CA ASN A 17 0.86 8.64 -11.59
C ASN A 17 0.66 7.31 -10.85
N VAL A 18 1.20 6.21 -11.37
CA VAL A 18 1.16 4.88 -10.70
C VAL A 18 2.29 4.75 -9.68
N PHE A 19 3.37 5.52 -9.86
CA PHE A 19 4.58 5.41 -9.05
C PHE A 19 4.73 6.52 -7.98
N ALA A 20 3.77 7.45 -7.93
CA ALA A 20 3.68 8.45 -6.87
C ALA A 20 2.73 7.94 -5.76
N GLY A 21 3.21 7.03 -4.91
CA GLY A 21 2.44 6.63 -3.74
C GLY A 21 3.02 5.47 -3.00
N CYS A 22 3.97 5.77 -2.11
CA CYS A 22 4.24 4.98 -0.90
C CYS A 22 2.95 4.32 -0.40
N MET A 23 2.98 2.99 -0.31
CA MET A 23 2.07 2.01 0.30
C MET A 23 0.60 2.39 0.63
N LYS A 24 0.03 3.38 -0.04
CA LYS A 24 -1.25 3.99 0.31
C LYS A 24 -2.42 3.08 -0.07
N SER A 25 -2.27 2.34 -1.16
CA SER A 25 -3.20 1.28 -1.57
C SER A 25 -3.23 0.14 -0.55
N GLU A 26 -2.06 -0.25 -0.06
CA GLU A 26 -1.81 -1.33 0.87
C GLU A 26 -2.43 -0.99 2.24
N ILE A 27 -2.20 0.24 2.72
CA ILE A 27 -2.82 0.76 3.95
C ILE A 27 -4.35 0.77 3.81
N LYS A 28 -4.88 1.26 2.69
CA LYS A 28 -6.34 1.24 2.44
C LYS A 28 -6.91 -0.18 2.39
N GLN A 29 -6.16 -1.14 1.84
CA GLN A 29 -6.58 -2.54 1.80
C GLN A 29 -6.63 -3.13 3.22
N LEU A 30 -5.62 -2.84 4.06
CA LEU A 30 -5.63 -3.25 5.47
C LEU A 30 -6.80 -2.63 6.23
N ASP A 31 -7.07 -1.33 6.04
CA ASP A 31 -8.18 -0.64 6.69
C ASP A 31 -9.54 -1.25 6.29
N ALA A 32 -9.71 -1.58 5.01
CA ALA A 32 -10.91 -2.25 4.52
C ALA A 32 -11.07 -3.64 5.15
N LYS A 33 -10.03 -4.49 5.11
CA LYS A 33 -10.06 -5.83 5.72
C LYS A 33 -10.30 -5.78 7.23
N LEU A 34 -9.70 -4.83 7.95
CA LEU A 34 -9.95 -4.62 9.38
C LEU A 34 -11.40 -4.26 9.69
N SER A 35 -12.09 -3.58 8.77
CA SER A 35 -13.49 -3.21 8.92
C SER A 35 -14.47 -4.33 8.56
N THR A 36 -14.08 -5.26 7.67
CA THR A 36 -14.96 -6.30 7.13
C THR A 36 -14.75 -7.68 7.73
N THR A 37 -13.55 -8.00 8.21
CA THR A 37 -13.23 -9.35 8.69
C THR A 37 -13.61 -9.50 10.16
N GLU A 38 -14.47 -10.48 10.48
CA GLU A 38 -14.69 -10.92 11.86
C GLU A 38 -13.46 -11.68 12.38
N ILE A 39 -12.63 -10.99 13.14
CA ILE A 39 -11.47 -11.55 13.84
C ILE A 39 -11.58 -11.23 15.33
N THR A 40 -10.84 -12.00 16.15
CA THR A 40 -10.75 -11.72 17.59
C THR A 40 -10.12 -10.35 17.85
N GLU A 41 -10.54 -9.67 18.92
CA GLU A 41 -10.02 -8.35 19.30
C GLU A 41 -8.48 -8.35 19.45
N SER A 42 -7.89 -9.48 19.89
CA SER A 42 -6.44 -9.65 19.96
C SER A 42 -5.76 -9.56 18.59
N LYS A 43 -6.28 -10.27 17.58
CA LYS A 43 -5.74 -10.22 16.21
C LYS A 43 -5.95 -8.85 15.59
N LYS A 44 -7.10 -8.22 15.85
CA LYS A 44 -7.40 -6.87 15.38
C LYS A 44 -6.42 -5.83 15.92
N ALA A 45 -6.09 -5.91 17.20
CA ALA A 45 -5.10 -5.03 17.82
C ALA A 45 -3.70 -5.23 17.21
N GLU A 46 -3.32 -6.47 16.92
CA GLU A 46 -2.03 -6.80 16.30
C GLU A 46 -1.92 -6.28 14.85
N VAL A 47 -2.95 -6.53 14.04
CA VAL A 47 -3.04 -6.00 12.67
C VAL A 47 -3.02 -4.47 12.66
N LYS A 48 -3.68 -3.82 13.64
CA LYS A 48 -3.66 -2.35 13.78
C LYS A 48 -2.25 -1.83 14.07
N LYS A 49 -1.50 -2.49 14.97
CA LYS A 49 -0.10 -2.13 15.25
C LYS A 49 0.78 -2.28 14.00
N LEU A 50 0.61 -3.37 13.25
CA LEU A 50 1.35 -3.58 12.00
C LEU A 50 1.01 -2.50 10.97
N ARG A 51 -0.27 -2.17 10.80
CA ARG A 51 -0.74 -1.07 9.94
C ARG A 51 -0.12 0.27 10.32
N ASP A 52 -0.02 0.58 11.61
CA ASP A 52 0.63 1.82 12.07
C ASP A 52 2.13 1.85 11.74
N ILE A 53 2.80 0.69 11.78
CA ILE A 53 4.20 0.56 11.33
C ILE A 53 4.32 0.81 9.82
N VAL A 54 3.40 0.28 9.00
CA VAL A 54 3.37 0.54 7.55
C VAL A 54 3.30 2.04 7.29
N VAL A 55 2.35 2.75 7.91
CA VAL A 55 2.15 4.19 7.73
C VAL A 55 3.36 5.00 8.20
N ALA A 56 3.94 4.63 9.34
CA ALA A 56 5.10 5.33 9.87
C ALA A 56 6.36 5.20 8.98
N ASN A 57 6.44 4.13 8.19
CA ASN A 57 7.63 3.76 7.43
C ASN A 57 7.47 3.83 5.91
N GLU A 58 6.26 4.05 5.37
CA GLU A 58 6.00 4.07 3.93
C GLU A 58 6.90 5.04 3.14
N HIS A 59 7.35 6.12 3.79
CA HIS A 59 8.27 7.13 3.25
C HIS A 59 9.70 7.07 3.82
N LYS A 60 9.97 6.21 4.81
CA LYS A 60 11.23 6.20 5.58
C LYS A 60 12.01 4.89 5.45
N ASN A 61 11.30 3.77 5.49
CA ASN A 61 11.86 2.42 5.41
C ASN A 61 10.84 1.51 4.72
N SER A 62 10.94 1.44 3.39
CA SER A 62 10.00 0.70 2.54
C SER A 62 10.02 -0.80 2.80
N GLU A 63 11.18 -1.36 3.18
CA GLU A 63 11.32 -2.78 3.51
C GLU A 63 10.53 -3.13 4.77
N LEU A 64 10.73 -2.35 5.85
CA LEU A 64 9.98 -2.55 7.10
C LEU A 64 8.48 -2.33 6.91
N ALA A 65 8.09 -1.35 6.09
CA ALA A 65 6.69 -1.12 5.75
C ALA A 65 6.10 -2.31 4.98
N PHE A 66 6.83 -2.85 4.00
CA PHE A 66 6.40 -4.00 3.23
C PHE A 66 6.28 -5.27 4.07
N GLU A 67 7.28 -5.61 4.87
CA GLU A 67 7.22 -6.77 5.77
C GLU A 67 6.06 -6.69 6.77
N SER A 68 5.82 -5.50 7.33
CA SER A 68 4.74 -5.28 8.29
C SER A 68 3.37 -5.44 7.63
N TYR A 69 3.24 -5.00 6.37
CA TYR A 69 2.05 -5.21 5.57
C TYR A 69 1.80 -6.69 5.26
N GLU A 70 2.82 -7.44 4.84
CA GLU A 70 2.68 -8.88 4.58
C GLU A 70 2.27 -9.65 5.84
N LYS A 71 2.89 -9.32 6.98
CA LYS A 71 2.50 -9.87 8.30
C LYS A 71 1.06 -9.51 8.67
N ALA A 72 0.62 -8.28 8.40
CA ALA A 72 -0.75 -7.86 8.67
C ALA A 72 -1.76 -8.63 7.79
N LEU A 73 -1.41 -8.85 6.52
CA LEU A 73 -2.22 -9.62 5.57
C LEU A 73 -2.34 -11.10 5.96
N SER A 74 -1.26 -11.72 6.42
CA SER A 74 -1.29 -13.14 6.83
C SER A 74 -2.15 -13.39 8.06
N LEU A 75 -2.33 -12.39 8.93
CA LEU A 75 -3.23 -12.47 10.07
C LEU A 75 -4.71 -12.26 9.72
N LEU A 76 -4.98 -11.65 8.56
CA LEU A 76 -6.31 -11.33 8.04
C LEU A 76 -6.86 -12.38 7.06
N ASN A 77 -6.02 -13.32 6.64
CA ASN A 77 -6.37 -14.48 5.80
C ASN A 77 -6.43 -15.75 6.65
#